data_AF-A0A2R4NY93-F1
#
_entry.id   AF-A0A2R4NY93-F1
#
_cell.length_a   1.000
_cell.length_b   1.000
_cell.length_c   1.000
_cell.angle_alpha   90.00
_cell.angle_beta   90.00
_cell.angle_gamma   90.00
#
_symmetry.space_group_name_H-M   'P 1'
#
loop_
_entity.id
_entity.type
_entity.pdbx_description
1 polymer ?
#
loop_
_entity_poly.entity_id
_entity_poly.type
_entity_poly.pdbx_seq_one_letter_code
_entity_poly.pdbx_strand_id
1 'polypeptide(L)'
;MKDLFKIVVFVALSLNFLYAKATILVDGYTKKLLFMNLKDGGTIYVDNEKRGVTSLKEPASILAENGKHEIKVCFPDGKSTTHKICGEQNVTLSDNEQINIKIKADKLTEMSPLEKNEAKCQYGDLGACIVLGMNYYSDKNAQKDYKKADELYQKACDGGNMRGCVDVGFAYMYGKGVEKDTKKAIDLFKKACEKGEMSGCVVLADAFEHGKGIKKRSSRGYAPI
;
A
#
# COMPACT_ATOMS: atom_id res chain seq x y z
N MET A 1 36.69 21.50 0.92
CA MET A 1 35.62 21.40 -0.11
C MET A 1 34.73 20.26 0.32
N LYS A 2 33.41 20.45 0.39
CA LYS A 2 32.51 19.32 0.63
C LYS A 2 32.47 18.51 -0.67
N ASP A 3 32.80 17.23 -0.61
CA ASP A 3 32.70 16.34 -1.77
C ASP A 3 31.21 16.20 -2.10
N LEU A 4 30.79 16.86 -3.19
CA LEU A 4 29.41 16.95 -3.64
C LEU A 4 29.22 16.02 -4.84
N PHE A 5 28.21 15.16 -4.76
CA PHE A 5 27.93 14.10 -5.73
C PHE A 5 26.62 14.35 -6.47
N LYS A 6 26.57 13.97 -7.75
CA LYS A 6 25.40 14.20 -8.61
C LYS A 6 24.52 12.96 -8.69
N ILE A 7 23.36 13.03 -8.06
CA ILE A 7 22.26 12.07 -8.23
C ILE A 7 21.45 12.51 -9.45
N VAL A 8 21.25 11.61 -10.42
CA VAL A 8 20.41 11.89 -11.59
C VAL A 8 19.19 10.99 -11.58
N VAL A 9 18.01 11.60 -11.55
CA VAL A 9 16.73 10.90 -11.52
C VAL A 9 16.10 10.92 -12.89
N PHE A 10 15.99 9.74 -13.51
CA PHE A 10 15.35 9.51 -14.80
C PHE A 10 13.96 8.92 -14.61
N VAL A 11 12.97 9.58 -15.20
CA VAL A 11 11.61 9.04 -15.27
C VAL A 11 11.35 8.62 -16.71
N ALA A 12 11.37 7.30 -16.97
CA ALA A 12 11.10 6.76 -18.29
C ALA A 12 9.61 6.41 -18.39
N LEU A 13 8.86 7.23 -19.13
CA LEU A 13 7.41 7.10 -19.25
C LEU A 13 6.98 6.97 -20.70
N SER A 14 6.03 6.06 -20.95
CA SER A 14 5.21 6.15 -22.16
C SER A 14 4.06 7.12 -21.90
N LEU A 15 3.83 8.03 -22.84
CA LEU A 15 3.17 9.33 -22.66
C LEU A 15 1.66 9.32 -22.30
N ASN A 16 1.03 8.19 -21.97
CA ASN A 16 -0.44 8.06 -21.84
C ASN A 16 -0.94 7.39 -20.55
N PHE A 17 -0.21 7.45 -19.43
CA PHE A 17 -0.56 6.65 -18.24
C PHE A 17 -1.14 7.47 -17.07
N LEU A 18 -2.32 7.05 -16.59
CA LEU A 18 -2.91 7.52 -15.33
C LEU A 18 -2.37 6.79 -14.09
N TYR A 19 -1.74 5.62 -14.26
CA TYR A 19 -1.27 4.75 -13.18
C TYR A 19 -0.04 3.98 -13.65
N ALA A 20 1.00 3.91 -12.83
CA ALA A 20 2.19 3.18 -13.20
C ALA A 20 2.98 2.65 -12.01
N LYS A 21 3.55 1.45 -12.15
CA LYS A 21 4.43 0.79 -11.18
C LYS A 21 5.83 1.41 -11.21
N ALA A 22 6.14 2.30 -10.26
CA ALA A 22 7.51 2.79 -10.06
C ALA A 22 8.43 1.69 -9.56
N THR A 23 9.54 1.52 -10.25
CA THR A 23 10.63 0.66 -9.81
C THR A 23 11.87 1.53 -9.71
N ILE A 24 12.32 1.84 -8.50
CA ILE A 24 13.58 2.57 -8.26
C ILE A 24 14.73 1.59 -8.43
N LEU A 25 15.57 1.84 -9.44
CA LEU A 25 16.83 1.14 -9.61
C LEU A 25 17.95 2.04 -9.13
N VAL A 26 18.75 1.56 -8.18
CA VAL A 26 20.05 2.13 -7.80
C VAL A 26 21.02 0.96 -7.85
N ASP A 27 21.97 0.99 -8.78
CA ASP A 27 23.03 -0.02 -8.96
C ASP A 27 22.58 -1.48 -8.78
N GLY A 28 21.45 -1.83 -9.42
CA GLY A 28 20.96 -3.20 -9.55
C GLY A 28 20.01 -3.70 -8.47
N TYR A 29 19.69 -2.92 -7.43
CA TYR A 29 18.74 -3.34 -6.39
C TYR A 29 17.33 -2.77 -6.59
N THR A 30 16.32 -3.57 -6.24
CA THR A 30 14.90 -3.27 -6.48
C THR A 30 13.98 -3.90 -5.42
N LYS A 31 13.01 -3.14 -4.89
CA LYS A 31 11.56 -3.48 -4.81
C LYS A 31 10.76 -2.56 -3.84
N LYS A 32 9.96 -1.63 -4.40
CA LYS A 32 8.73 -1.13 -3.75
C LYS A 32 7.73 -0.80 -4.85
N LEU A 33 6.53 -1.38 -4.79
CA LEU A 33 5.45 -1.12 -5.75
C LEU A 33 4.78 0.20 -5.36
N LEU A 34 4.63 1.13 -6.30
CA LEU A 34 4.00 2.43 -6.06
C LEU A 34 3.18 2.80 -7.28
N PHE A 35 1.99 3.37 -7.06
CA PHE A 35 1.12 3.86 -8.12
C PHE A 35 1.10 5.39 -8.11
N MET A 36 1.11 6.11 -9.24
CA MET A 36 1.25 7.59 -9.23
C MET A 36 0.39 8.27 -10.30
N ASN A 37 -0.02 9.53 -10.07
CA ASN A 37 -0.47 10.45 -11.12
C ASN A 37 0.72 11.32 -11.54
N LEU A 38 1.16 11.17 -12.80
CA LEU A 38 2.50 11.56 -13.24
C LEU A 38 2.54 12.88 -14.03
N LYS A 39 1.39 13.55 -14.21
CA LYS A 39 1.31 14.75 -15.06
C LYS A 39 2.11 15.95 -14.53
N ASP A 40 2.29 16.04 -13.22
CA ASP A 40 2.85 17.24 -12.56
C ASP A 40 4.33 17.11 -12.15
N GLY A 41 4.98 15.99 -12.50
CA GLY A 41 6.33 15.71 -12.03
C GLY A 41 6.38 15.26 -10.56
N GLY A 42 7.58 14.89 -10.10
CA GLY A 42 7.81 14.34 -8.76
C GLY A 42 8.71 15.24 -7.94
N THR A 43 8.42 15.43 -6.65
CA THR A 43 9.34 16.09 -5.71
C THR A 43 10.36 15.08 -5.21
N ILE A 44 11.64 15.46 -5.22
CA ILE A 44 12.72 14.63 -4.72
C ILE A 44 13.22 15.20 -3.39
N TYR A 45 13.37 14.31 -2.41
CA TYR A 45 13.92 14.59 -1.10
C TYR A 45 15.18 13.76 -0.88
N VAL A 46 16.14 14.34 -0.16
CA VAL A 46 17.32 13.66 0.37
C VAL A 46 17.31 13.94 1.88
N ASP A 47 17.27 12.89 2.68
CA ASP A 47 17.13 12.95 4.15
C ASP A 47 15.96 13.83 4.60
N ASN A 48 14.81 13.64 3.95
CA ASN A 48 13.57 14.41 4.15
C ASN A 48 13.65 15.91 3.79
N GLU A 49 14.79 16.40 3.28
CA GLU A 49 14.90 17.75 2.75
C GLU A 49 14.56 17.79 1.27
N LYS A 50 13.69 18.72 0.87
CA LYS A 50 13.36 18.91 -0.56
C LYS A 50 14.60 19.39 -1.31
N ARG A 51 15.05 18.60 -2.28
CA ARG A 51 16.25 18.87 -3.08
C ARG A 51 15.98 19.17 -4.54
N GLY A 52 14.83 18.77 -5.08
CA GLY A 52 14.51 19.02 -6.49
C GLY A 52 13.12 18.59 -6.92
N VAL A 53 12.84 18.78 -8.20
CA VAL A 53 11.62 18.31 -8.85
C VAL A 53 12.00 17.67 -10.19
N THR A 54 11.48 16.49 -10.50
CA THR A 54 11.60 15.85 -11.81
C THR A 54 10.37 16.15 -12.66
N SER A 55 10.55 16.33 -13.97
CA SER A 55 9.47 16.44 -14.94
C SER A 55 9.48 15.26 -15.91
N LEU A 56 8.41 15.10 -16.69
CA LEU A 56 8.31 14.07 -17.75
C LEU A 56 9.34 14.24 -18.87
N LYS A 57 9.94 15.42 -19.00
CA LYS A 57 10.81 15.77 -20.14
C LYS A 57 12.28 15.84 -19.77
N GLU A 58 12.59 16.15 -18.51
CA GLU A 58 13.96 16.42 -18.08
C GLU A 58 14.30 15.70 -16.77
N PRO A 59 15.44 14.98 -16.73
CA PRO A 59 15.90 14.34 -15.50
C PRO A 59 16.31 15.40 -14.48
N ALA A 60 15.99 15.15 -13.21
CA ALA A 60 16.44 16.01 -12.13
C ALA A 60 17.87 15.64 -11.74
N SER A 61 18.72 16.65 -11.52
CA SER A 61 20.07 16.48 -10.99
C SER A 61 20.16 17.10 -9.61
N ILE A 62 20.58 16.33 -8.61
CA ILE A 62 20.66 16.77 -7.21
C ILE A 62 22.08 16.57 -6.70
N LEU A 63 22.58 17.54 -5.93
CA LEU A 63 23.86 17.41 -5.23
C LEU A 63 23.63 16.90 -3.81
N ALA A 64 24.39 15.90 -3.40
CA ALA A 64 24.40 15.35 -2.04
C ALA A 64 25.84 15.17 -1.54
N GLU A 65 26.05 15.18 -0.22
CA GLU A 65 27.36 14.96 0.38
C GLU A 65 27.75 13.48 0.36
N ASN A 66 29.00 13.17 0.68
CA ASN A 66 29.45 11.80 0.84
C ASN A 66 28.75 11.14 2.05
N GLY A 67 28.35 9.87 1.91
CA GLY A 67 27.76 9.11 3.00
C GLY A 67 26.39 8.49 2.70
N LYS A 68 25.70 8.10 3.77
CA LYS A 68 24.41 7.42 3.68
C LYS A 68 23.29 8.44 3.61
N HIS A 69 22.42 8.27 2.63
CA HIS A 69 21.28 9.14 2.40
C HIS A 69 20.02 8.34 2.16
N GLU A 70 18.89 8.82 2.70
CA GLU A 70 17.56 8.37 2.30
C GLU A 70 17.09 9.22 1.13
N ILE A 71 16.92 8.61 -0.05
CA ILE A 71 16.35 9.30 -1.21
C ILE A 71 14.89 8.94 -1.32
N LYS A 72 14.05 9.97 -1.39
CA LYS A 72 12.60 9.85 -1.51
C LYS A 72 12.08 10.62 -2.72
N VAL A 73 11.36 9.95 -3.62
CA VAL A 73 10.73 10.59 -4.78
C VAL A 73 9.22 10.46 -4.64
N CYS A 74 8.53 11.60 -4.56
CA CYS A 74 7.10 11.70 -4.29
C CYS A 74 6.35 12.36 -5.44
N PHE A 75 5.24 11.77 -5.88
CA PHE A 75 4.36 12.34 -6.89
C PHE A 75 2.99 12.68 -6.28
N PRO A 76 2.28 13.70 -6.79
CA PRO A 76 0.89 13.92 -6.45
C PRO A 76 0.03 12.69 -6.78
N ASP A 77 -0.96 12.38 -5.95
CA ASP A 77 -1.85 11.23 -6.19
C ASP A 77 -3.02 11.54 -7.15
N GLY A 78 -3.13 12.79 -7.61
CA GLY A 78 -4.17 13.25 -8.53
C GLY A 78 -5.51 13.63 -7.91
N LYS A 79 -5.72 13.36 -6.62
CA LYS A 79 -6.95 13.72 -5.88
C LYS A 79 -6.70 14.85 -4.88
N SER A 80 -5.47 15.02 -4.41
CA SER A 80 -5.11 16.00 -3.40
C SER A 80 -3.65 16.44 -3.53
N THR A 81 -3.36 17.71 -3.24
CA THR A 81 -1.98 18.23 -3.17
C THR A 81 -1.26 17.81 -1.88
N THR A 82 -1.99 17.32 -0.88
CA THR A 82 -1.43 16.88 0.41
C THR A 82 -1.09 15.39 0.42
N HIS A 83 -1.75 14.58 -0.41
CA HIS A 83 -1.50 13.15 -0.52
C HIS A 83 -0.46 12.89 -1.61
N LYS A 84 0.69 12.38 -1.19
CA LYS A 84 1.83 12.09 -2.07
C LYS A 84 2.13 10.61 -2.05
N ILE A 85 2.43 10.05 -3.22
CA ILE A 85 2.89 8.67 -3.34
C ILE A 85 4.39 8.70 -3.53
N CYS A 86 5.09 8.11 -2.57
CA CYS A 86 6.54 8.22 -2.46
C CYS A 86 7.23 6.87 -2.54
N GLY A 87 8.26 6.79 -3.39
CA GLY A 87 9.25 5.74 -3.34
C GLY A 87 10.47 6.19 -2.56
N GLU A 88 11.00 5.30 -1.72
CA GLU A 88 12.10 5.59 -0.81
C GLU A 88 13.16 4.51 -0.99
N GLN A 89 14.43 4.91 -0.98
CA GLN A 89 15.57 4.01 -1.04
C GLN A 89 16.74 4.61 -0.26
N ASN A 90 17.34 3.82 0.62
CA ASN A 90 18.61 4.17 1.24
C ASN A 90 19.74 3.91 0.25
N VAL A 91 20.59 4.91 0.04
CA VAL A 91 21.79 4.82 -0.79
C VAL A 91 23.02 5.18 0.03
N THR A 92 24.17 4.63 -0.34
CA THR A 92 25.46 5.08 0.18
C THR A 92 26.22 5.67 -1.00
N LEU A 93 26.55 6.95 -0.91
CA LEU A 93 27.41 7.63 -1.87
C LEU A 93 28.85 7.41 -1.41
N SER A 94 29.72 6.99 -2.34
CA SER A 94 31.17 6.92 -2.19
C SER A 94 31.81 7.09 -3.58
N ASP A 95 33.00 7.69 -3.65
CA ASP A 95 33.91 7.67 -4.83
C ASP A 95 33.36 8.10 -6.21
N ASN A 96 33.14 9.41 -6.45
CA ASN A 96 32.74 10.00 -7.74
C ASN A 96 31.59 9.29 -8.52
N GLU A 97 30.80 8.43 -7.88
CA GLU A 97 29.75 7.66 -8.55
C GLU A 97 28.50 8.49 -8.85
N GLN A 98 27.99 8.38 -10.08
CA GLN A 98 26.69 8.90 -10.47
C GLN A 98 25.62 7.85 -10.19
N ILE A 99 24.76 8.11 -9.21
CA ILE A 99 23.59 7.26 -8.96
C ILE A 99 22.47 7.62 -9.93
N ASN A 100 22.06 6.64 -10.73
CA ASN A 100 20.94 6.77 -11.66
C ASN A 100 19.68 6.15 -11.07
N ILE A 101 18.76 6.97 -10.59
CA ILE A 101 17.44 6.50 -10.16
C ILE A 101 16.55 6.40 -11.39
N LYS A 102 16.31 5.18 -11.87
CA LYS A 102 15.27 4.94 -12.89
C LYS A 102 13.94 4.74 -12.19
N ILE A 103 12.88 5.36 -12.71
CA ILE A 103 11.49 5.05 -12.33
C ILE A 103 10.83 4.42 -13.55
N LYS A 104 10.66 3.09 -13.54
CA LYS A 104 9.85 2.39 -14.54
C LYS A 104 8.36 2.67 -14.28
N ALA A 105 7.52 2.56 -15.30
CA ALA A 105 6.09 2.80 -15.20
C ALA A 105 5.35 1.81 -16.12
N ASP A 106 4.83 0.71 -15.57
CA ASP A 106 4.15 -0.33 -16.37
C ASP A 106 2.68 0.01 -16.69
N LYS A 107 2.18 -0.48 -17.83
CA LYS A 107 0.78 -0.35 -18.25
C LYS A 107 -0.15 -1.12 -17.31
N LEU A 108 -1.29 -0.51 -16.94
CA LEU A 108 -2.38 -1.20 -16.23
C LEU A 108 -2.83 -2.51 -16.89
N THR A 109 -2.77 -2.61 -18.22
CA THR A 109 -3.15 -3.81 -18.98
C THR A 109 -2.17 -4.97 -18.78
N GLU A 110 -0.93 -4.69 -18.40
CA GLU A 110 0.13 -5.69 -18.19
C GLU A 110 0.25 -6.12 -16.72
N MET A 111 -0.47 -5.44 -15.80
CA MET A 111 -0.46 -5.76 -14.38
C MET A 111 -1.30 -7.01 -14.07
N SER A 112 -0.79 -7.82 -13.14
CA SER A 112 -1.55 -8.93 -12.55
C SER A 112 -2.80 -8.41 -11.82
N PRO A 113 -3.84 -9.26 -11.63
CA PRO A 113 -5.01 -8.88 -10.83
C PRO A 113 -4.68 -8.41 -9.42
N LEU A 114 -3.63 -8.97 -8.81
CA LEU A 114 -3.13 -8.57 -7.48
C LEU A 114 -2.63 -7.12 -7.50
N GLU A 115 -1.72 -6.81 -8.41
CA GLU A 115 -1.14 -5.47 -8.55
C GLU A 115 -2.23 -4.43 -8.87
N LYS A 116 -3.26 -4.79 -9.65
CA LYS A 116 -4.41 -3.90 -9.91
C LYS A 116 -5.19 -3.56 -8.64
N ASN A 117 -5.41 -4.54 -7.75
CA ASN A 117 -6.10 -4.30 -6.49
C ASN A 117 -5.23 -3.54 -5.47
N GLU A 118 -3.91 -3.76 -5.47
CA GLU A 118 -2.97 -2.93 -4.72
C GLU A 118 -3.08 -1.47 -5.12
N ALA A 119 -3.14 -1.18 -6.42
CA ALA A 119 -3.34 0.18 -6.93
C ALA A 119 -4.64 0.79 -6.43
N LYS A 120 -5.75 0.13 -6.71
CA LYS A 120 -7.08 0.61 -6.34
C LYS A 120 -7.19 0.85 -4.83
N CYS A 121 -6.72 -0.10 -4.01
CA CYS A 121 -6.70 0.03 -2.55
C CYS A 121 -5.83 1.21 -2.09
N GLN A 122 -4.68 1.45 -2.73
CA GLN A 122 -3.85 2.60 -2.43
C GLN A 122 -4.61 3.92 -2.69
N TYR A 123 -5.39 4.01 -3.76
CA TYR A 123 -6.19 5.19 -4.12
C TYR A 123 -7.55 5.32 -3.42
N GLY A 124 -7.77 4.53 -2.37
CA GLY A 124 -8.96 4.64 -1.53
C GLY A 124 -10.15 3.81 -1.99
N ASP A 125 -9.99 2.92 -2.98
CA ASP A 125 -10.98 1.88 -3.24
C ASP A 125 -10.91 0.85 -2.10
N LEU A 126 -11.79 1.02 -1.12
CA LEU A 126 -11.84 0.16 0.07
C LEU A 126 -12.26 -1.26 -0.30
N GLY A 127 -13.08 -1.44 -1.35
CA GLY A 127 -13.45 -2.77 -1.84
C GLY A 127 -12.23 -3.53 -2.37
N ALA A 128 -11.34 -2.83 -3.07
CA ALA A 128 -10.07 -3.42 -3.50
C ALA A 128 -9.17 -3.80 -2.32
N CYS A 129 -9.15 -3.02 -1.23
CA CYS A 129 -8.44 -3.39 0.00
C CYS A 129 -8.98 -4.70 0.61
N ILE A 130 -10.31 -4.87 0.62
CA ILE A 130 -10.97 -6.09 1.10
C ILE A 130 -10.58 -7.31 0.24
N VAL A 131 -10.65 -7.18 -1.09
CA VAL A 131 -10.25 -8.28 -1.99
C VAL A 131 -8.77 -8.62 -1.84
N LEU A 132 -7.92 -7.61 -1.70
CA LEU A 132 -6.48 -7.80 -1.50
C LEU A 132 -6.20 -8.50 -0.17
N GLY A 133 -6.87 -8.10 0.91
CA GLY A 133 -6.77 -8.78 2.21
C GLY A 133 -7.18 -10.25 2.12
N MET A 134 -8.24 -10.58 1.38
CA MET A 134 -8.65 -11.99 1.18
C MET A 134 -7.58 -12.81 0.46
N ASN A 135 -6.86 -12.20 -0.50
CA ASN A 135 -5.77 -12.89 -1.19
C ASN A 135 -4.62 -13.22 -0.24
N TYR A 136 -4.28 -12.31 0.68
CA TYR A 136 -3.26 -12.52 1.71
C TYR A 136 -3.74 -13.46 2.84
N TYR A 137 -5.04 -13.56 3.07
CA TYR A 137 -5.63 -14.48 4.06
C TYR A 137 -5.75 -15.93 3.54
N SER A 138 -5.86 -16.12 2.22
CA SER A 138 -6.12 -17.41 1.57
C SER A 138 -4.87 -18.27 1.39
N ASP A 139 -4.96 -19.53 1.81
CA ASP A 139 -3.89 -20.54 1.69
C ASP A 139 -3.61 -20.99 0.25
N LYS A 140 -4.48 -20.61 -0.70
CA LYS A 140 -4.36 -21.02 -2.11
C LYS A 140 -3.28 -20.24 -2.87
N ASN A 141 -2.85 -19.11 -2.33
CA ASN A 141 -1.82 -18.28 -2.93
C ASN A 141 -0.53 -18.44 -2.11
N ALA A 142 0.62 -18.63 -2.75
CA ALA A 142 1.94 -18.75 -2.09
C ALA A 142 2.40 -17.48 -1.33
N GLN A 143 1.50 -16.52 -1.10
CA GLN A 143 1.73 -15.20 -0.50
C GLN A 143 0.92 -15.00 0.79
N LYS A 144 0.54 -16.08 1.48
CA LYS A 144 -0.22 -15.99 2.72
C LYS A 144 0.49 -15.12 3.76
N ASP A 145 -0.18 -14.06 4.19
CA ASP A 145 0.30 -13.12 5.20
C ASP A 145 -0.89 -12.54 5.97
N TYR A 146 -1.20 -13.12 7.13
CA TYR A 146 -2.33 -12.68 7.94
C TYR A 146 -2.18 -11.27 8.49
N LYS A 147 -0.94 -10.83 8.75
CA LYS A 147 -0.70 -9.48 9.28
C LYS A 147 -1.00 -8.44 8.21
N LYS A 148 -0.49 -8.66 6.99
CA LYS A 148 -0.77 -7.79 5.86
C LYS A 148 -2.26 -7.80 5.49
N ALA A 149 -2.93 -8.94 5.60
CA ALA A 149 -4.38 -9.00 5.41
C ALA A 149 -5.13 -8.12 6.43
N ASP A 150 -4.77 -8.21 7.72
CA ASP A 150 -5.40 -7.42 8.78
C ASP A 150 -5.16 -5.91 8.58
N GLU A 151 -3.95 -5.49 8.21
CA GLU A 151 -3.64 -4.09 7.90
C GLU A 151 -4.54 -3.53 6.78
N LEU A 152 -4.82 -4.34 5.75
CA LEU A 152 -5.70 -3.96 4.64
C LEU A 152 -7.18 -3.90 5.04
N TYR A 153 -7.64 -4.86 5.85
CA TYR A 153 -8.99 -4.86 6.40
C TYR A 153 -9.21 -3.68 7.36
N GLN A 154 -8.22 -3.36 8.18
CA GLN A 154 -8.23 -2.22 9.08
C GLN A 154 -8.31 -0.91 8.29
N LYS A 155 -7.49 -0.76 7.22
CA LYS A 155 -7.59 0.37 6.30
C LYS A 155 -9.00 0.53 5.71
N ALA A 156 -9.63 -0.58 5.31
CA ALA A 156 -11.00 -0.57 4.79
C ALA A 156 -12.03 -0.17 5.86
N CYS A 157 -11.91 -0.73 7.08
CA CYS A 157 -12.77 -0.41 8.22
C CYS A 157 -12.70 1.08 8.60
N ASP A 158 -11.49 1.63 8.68
CA ASP A 158 -11.25 3.03 9.03
C ASP A 158 -11.70 3.98 7.92
N GLY A 159 -11.59 3.55 6.66
CA GLY A 159 -12.16 4.24 5.50
C GLY A 159 -13.69 4.21 5.44
N GLY A 160 -14.37 3.45 6.31
CA GLY A 160 -15.83 3.40 6.38
C GLY A 160 -16.46 2.18 5.69
N ASN A 161 -15.68 1.28 5.11
CA ASN A 161 -16.19 0.00 4.62
C ASN A 161 -16.33 -0.99 5.78
N MET A 162 -17.55 -1.15 6.27
CA MET A 162 -17.86 -1.95 7.46
C MET A 162 -17.62 -3.45 7.28
N ARG A 163 -17.56 -3.95 6.04
CA ARG A 163 -17.08 -5.31 5.76
C ARG A 163 -15.66 -5.51 6.27
N GLY A 164 -14.81 -4.50 6.15
CA GLY A 164 -13.46 -4.50 6.71
C GLY A 164 -13.46 -4.64 8.22
N CYS A 165 -14.37 -3.96 8.92
CA CYS A 165 -14.49 -4.08 10.37
C CYS A 165 -14.88 -5.51 10.79
N VAL A 166 -15.75 -6.17 10.01
CA VAL A 166 -16.08 -7.60 10.24
C VAL A 166 -14.85 -8.49 10.05
N ASP A 167 -14.08 -8.28 8.98
CA ASP A 167 -12.90 -9.11 8.70
C ASP A 167 -11.77 -8.91 9.74
N VAL A 168 -11.54 -7.67 10.22
CA VAL A 168 -10.67 -7.39 11.39
C VAL A 168 -11.22 -8.03 12.66
N GLY A 169 -12.54 -7.98 12.88
CA GLY A 169 -13.18 -8.63 14.02
C GLY A 169 -12.89 -10.13 14.05
N PHE A 170 -12.90 -10.80 12.90
CA PHE A 170 -12.49 -12.20 12.82
C PHE A 170 -10.99 -12.43 13.08
N ALA A 171 -10.13 -11.52 12.65
CA ALA A 171 -8.69 -11.58 12.94
C ALA A 171 -8.44 -11.59 14.46
N TYR A 172 -9.07 -10.67 15.21
CA TYR A 172 -9.00 -10.63 16.68
C TYR A 172 -9.71 -11.82 17.35
N MET A 173 -10.85 -12.27 16.84
CA MET A 173 -11.57 -13.42 17.40
C MET A 173 -10.73 -14.70 17.37
N TYR A 174 -9.95 -14.91 16.31
CA TYR A 174 -9.18 -16.13 16.10
C TYR A 174 -7.67 -15.98 16.29
N GLY A 175 -7.18 -14.77 16.60
CA GLY A 175 -5.75 -14.48 16.73
C GLY A 175 -4.98 -14.71 15.43
N LYS A 176 -5.52 -14.26 14.28
CA LYS A 176 -4.91 -14.45 12.96
C LYS A 176 -4.27 -13.15 12.51
N GLY A 177 -2.93 -13.08 12.52
CA GLY A 177 -2.18 -11.88 12.16
C GLY A 177 -2.09 -10.84 13.28
N VAL A 178 -2.91 -10.99 14.32
CA VAL A 178 -2.96 -10.17 15.54
C VAL A 178 -3.09 -11.04 16.77
N GLU A 179 -2.78 -10.49 17.95
CA GLU A 179 -3.08 -11.13 19.22
C GLU A 179 -4.59 -11.29 19.40
N LYS A 180 -5.02 -12.44 19.93
CA LYS A 180 -6.44 -12.75 20.10
C LYS A 180 -7.05 -11.82 21.14
N ASP A 181 -8.11 -11.10 20.75
CA ASP A 181 -8.89 -10.23 21.64
C ASP A 181 -10.37 -10.34 21.28
N THR A 182 -11.10 -11.18 22.04
CA THR A 182 -12.52 -11.43 21.78
C THR A 182 -13.40 -10.22 22.08
N LYS A 183 -12.99 -9.34 23.01
CA LYS A 183 -13.76 -8.14 23.34
C LYS A 183 -13.67 -7.15 22.18
N LYS A 184 -12.47 -6.90 21.69
CA LYS A 184 -12.25 -6.03 20.53
C LYS A 184 -12.95 -6.55 19.28
N ALA A 185 -12.96 -7.88 19.07
CA ALA A 185 -13.72 -8.50 17.99
C ALA A 185 -15.22 -8.19 18.08
N ILE A 186 -15.83 -8.36 19.26
CA ILE A 186 -17.25 -8.06 19.49
C ILE A 186 -17.55 -6.57 19.23
N ASP A 187 -16.69 -5.67 19.70
CA ASP A 187 -16.85 -4.23 19.47
C ASP A 187 -16.81 -3.88 17.97
N LEU A 188 -15.94 -4.54 17.19
CA LEU A 188 -15.86 -4.38 15.74
C LEU A 188 -17.10 -4.91 15.02
N PHE A 189 -17.62 -6.08 15.42
CA PHE A 189 -18.87 -6.61 14.86
C PHE A 189 -20.06 -5.72 15.19
N LYS A 190 -20.12 -5.18 16.42
CA LYS A 190 -21.13 -4.22 16.84
C LYS A 190 -21.08 -2.95 16.02
N LYS A 191 -19.89 -2.35 15.86
CA LYS A 191 -19.68 -1.18 15.00
C LYS A 191 -20.16 -1.43 13.57
N ALA A 192 -19.85 -2.60 13.00
CA ALA A 192 -20.28 -2.96 11.65
C ALA A 192 -21.82 -3.07 11.57
N CYS A 193 -22.44 -3.76 12.53
CA CYS A 193 -23.89 -3.93 12.61
C CYS A 193 -24.63 -2.58 12.74
N GLU A 194 -24.19 -1.73 13.67
CA GLU A 194 -24.78 -0.40 13.91
C GLU A 194 -24.70 0.50 12.67
N LYS A 195 -23.70 0.28 11.82
CA LYS A 195 -23.52 1.00 10.55
C LYS A 195 -24.12 0.27 9.33
N GLY A 196 -24.97 -0.73 9.56
CA GLY A 196 -25.78 -1.39 8.53
C GLY A 196 -25.11 -2.56 7.82
N GLU A 197 -23.92 -3.00 8.23
CA GLU A 197 -23.31 -4.23 7.70
C GLU A 197 -23.93 -5.45 8.38
N MET A 198 -24.86 -6.08 7.66
CA MET A 198 -25.63 -7.23 8.14
C MET A 198 -24.74 -8.39 8.58
N SER A 199 -23.57 -8.59 7.96
CA SER A 199 -22.62 -9.63 8.39
C SER A 199 -22.19 -9.43 9.85
N GLY A 200 -22.01 -8.18 10.30
CA GLY A 200 -21.69 -7.86 11.69
C GLY A 200 -22.83 -8.27 12.64
N CYS A 201 -24.08 -7.96 12.28
CA CYS A 201 -25.25 -8.31 13.08
C CYS A 201 -25.43 -9.83 13.22
N VAL A 202 -25.27 -10.57 12.11
CA VAL A 202 -25.36 -12.04 12.11
C VAL A 202 -24.30 -12.67 13.02
N VAL A 203 -23.08 -12.15 12.96
CA VAL A 203 -21.96 -12.64 13.77
C VAL A 203 -22.18 -12.35 15.27
N LEU A 204 -22.73 -11.19 15.62
CA LEU A 204 -23.14 -10.89 17.00
C LEU A 204 -24.26 -11.82 17.48
N ALA A 205 -25.28 -12.05 16.66
CA ALA A 205 -26.38 -12.95 17.01
C ALA A 205 -25.85 -14.37 17.32
N ASP A 206 -24.96 -14.91 16.49
CA ASP A 206 -24.30 -16.20 16.73
C ASP A 206 -23.50 -16.22 18.05
N ALA A 207 -22.82 -15.10 18.37
CA ALA A 207 -22.07 -14.96 19.62
C ALA A 207 -22.97 -14.98 20.86
N PHE A 208 -24.13 -14.32 20.80
CA PHE A 208 -25.10 -14.26 21.90
C PHE A 208 -25.86 -15.58 22.08
N GLU A 209 -26.23 -16.26 20.99
CA GLU A 209 -26.98 -17.53 21.03
C GLU A 209 -26.14 -18.67 21.62
N HIS A 210 -24.82 -18.68 21.37
CA HIS A 210 -23.93 -19.76 21.82
C HIS A 210 -23.18 -19.48 23.13
N GLY A 211 -23.36 -18.31 23.75
CA GLY A 211 -22.91 -17.97 25.11
C GLY A 211 -21.39 -18.04 25.42
N LYS A 212 -20.54 -18.56 24.51
CA LYS A 212 -19.09 -18.79 24.75
C LYS A 212 -18.17 -18.68 23.52
N GLY A 213 -18.66 -18.23 22.37
CA GLY A 213 -17.81 -17.94 21.21
C GLY A 213 -18.47 -18.20 19.86
N ILE A 214 -17.95 -17.52 18.84
CA ILE A 214 -18.43 -17.59 17.45
C ILE A 214 -17.86 -18.85 16.81
N LYS A 215 -18.71 -19.70 16.25
CA LYS A 215 -18.23 -20.92 15.57
C LYS A 215 -17.39 -20.54 14.36
N LYS A 216 -16.24 -21.21 14.20
CA LYS A 216 -15.37 -21.04 13.04
C LYS A 216 -16.17 -21.24 11.75
N ARG A 217 -16.38 -20.17 11.00
CA ARG A 217 -17.05 -20.26 9.70
C ARG A 217 -16.13 -21.04 8.77
N SER A 218 -16.57 -22.24 8.37
CA SER A 218 -15.96 -22.99 7.27
C SER A 218 -15.83 -22.08 6.05
N SER A 219 -14.67 -22.12 5.40
CA SER A 219 -14.22 -21.25 4.30
C SER A 219 -15.03 -21.41 3.00
N ARG A 220 -16.36 -21.53 3.07
CA ARG A 220 -17.25 -21.53 1.92
C ARG A 220 -17.99 -20.21 1.85
N GLY A 221 -17.69 -19.48 0.77
CA GLY A 221 -18.61 -18.49 0.20
C GLY A 221 -18.25 -17.03 0.47
N TYR A 222 -17.02 -16.61 0.14
CA TYR A 222 -16.86 -15.27 -0.42
C TYR A 222 -17.20 -15.38 -1.91
N ALA A 223 -18.47 -15.19 -2.24
CA ALA A 223 -18.88 -14.79 -3.57
C ALA A 223 -19.30 -13.31 -3.44
N PRO A 224 -18.54 -12.35 -3.99
CA PRO A 224 -19.07 -11.00 -4.14
C PRO A 224 -20.26 -11.10 -5.09
N ILE A 225 -21.42 -10.61 -4.64
CA ILE A 225 -22.54 -10.28 -5.52
C ILE A 225 -22.19 -9.00 -6.28
#